data_AF-I4I035-F1
#
_entry.id   AF-I4I035-F1
#
_cell.length_a   1.000
_cell.length_b   1.000
_cell.length_c   1.000
_cell.angle_alpha   90.00
_cell.angle_beta   90.00
_cell.angle_gamma   90.00
#
_symmetry.space_group_name_H-M   'P 1'
#
loop_
_entity.id
_entity.type
_entity.pdbx_description
1 polymer ?
#
loop_
_entity_poly.entity_id
_entity_poly.type
_entity_poly.pdbx_seq_one_letter_code
_entity_poly.pdbx_strand_id
1 'polypeptide(L)'
;MKLQDIFNDSLVITLDQLKADSELVQQIEIRLKTLGLLDTAEVDGVWRNSTESALVEFCRLAFLNNMNTKVFGRTFAKKLIEMPVLIPNPLAGQAAVLNLTGSVGRSGNNNSADVQLVKNRLSDLGFSWIGRNGTVDNETIRTIELFQSIISGRTIVGGVDGRIDVNGRTHQFLQSGNAPQWQEMPSGSSTEGFINHDNQQGDTHDFGTNWMVETIQEAGKLYLTNFRNSHPNAALIATNNLSIARGGNTSIHQTHETGLSCDILLPRRDGTFGRITFRDGVYDRDAMEAMLRSIRNQGKYRIKQIFFNDFSLVVKGLCQNLNDGGVHDNHAHIDIETPQL
;
A
#
# COMPACT_ATOMS: atom_id res chain seq x y z
N MET A 1 -16.55 -28.14 8.78
CA MET A 1 -17.47 -27.26 8.00
C MET A 1 -16.63 -26.39 7.08
N LYS A 2 -17.11 -26.01 5.89
CA LYS A 2 -16.36 -25.08 5.04
C LYS A 2 -16.69 -23.63 5.36
N LEU A 3 -15.68 -22.75 5.29
CA LEU A 3 -15.87 -21.30 5.43
C LEU A 3 -16.89 -20.77 4.39
N GLN A 4 -16.92 -21.40 3.22
CA GLN A 4 -17.88 -21.11 2.15
C GLN A 4 -19.33 -21.45 2.54
N ASP A 5 -19.56 -22.43 3.40
CA ASP A 5 -20.91 -22.83 3.85
C ASP A 5 -21.51 -21.74 4.75
N ILE A 6 -20.70 -21.12 5.61
CA ILE A 6 -21.11 -19.96 6.43
C ILE A 6 -21.55 -18.79 5.54
N PHE A 7 -20.90 -18.62 4.39
CA PHE A 7 -21.24 -17.57 3.45
C PHE A 7 -22.47 -17.90 2.59
N ASN A 8 -22.50 -19.08 1.97
CA ASN A 8 -23.55 -19.49 1.02
C ASN A 8 -24.87 -19.79 1.73
N ASP A 9 -24.82 -20.50 2.85
CA ASP A 9 -26.01 -21.01 3.55
C ASP A 9 -26.42 -20.10 4.71
N SER A 10 -25.76 -18.94 4.85
CA SER A 10 -26.01 -17.94 5.90
C SER A 10 -25.99 -18.52 7.32
N LEU A 11 -25.15 -19.53 7.55
CA LEU A 11 -24.99 -20.14 8.87
C LEU A 11 -24.42 -19.12 9.86
N VAL A 12 -24.80 -19.28 11.13
CA VAL A 12 -24.29 -18.49 12.25
C VAL A 12 -23.77 -19.46 13.29
N ILE A 13 -22.49 -19.33 13.64
CA ILE A 13 -21.80 -20.17 14.61
C ILE A 13 -21.24 -19.34 15.76
N THR A 14 -21.08 -19.94 16.93
CA THR A 14 -20.43 -19.31 18.08
C THR A 14 -18.90 -19.47 18.01
N LEU A 15 -18.18 -18.69 18.82
CA LEU A 15 -16.73 -18.86 18.96
C LEU A 15 -16.37 -20.28 19.39
N ASP A 16 -17.12 -20.89 20.30
CA ASP A 16 -16.85 -22.26 20.77
C ASP A 16 -17.07 -23.30 19.67
N GLN A 17 -18.10 -23.13 18.84
CA GLN A 17 -18.34 -23.98 17.67
C GLN A 17 -17.23 -23.83 16.63
N LEU A 18 -16.76 -22.60 16.40
CA LEU A 18 -15.63 -22.32 15.53
C LEU A 18 -14.36 -23.00 16.06
N LYS A 19 -14.05 -22.85 17.35
CA LYS A 19 -12.88 -23.46 18.02
C LYS A 19 -12.89 -24.99 17.96
N ALA A 20 -14.07 -25.61 17.94
CA ALA A 20 -14.23 -27.06 17.92
C ALA A 20 -14.18 -27.69 16.52
N ASP A 21 -14.33 -26.90 15.45
CA ASP A 21 -14.32 -27.39 14.06
C ASP A 21 -12.91 -27.23 13.45
N SER A 22 -12.08 -28.27 13.59
CA SER A 22 -10.68 -28.21 13.15
C SER A 22 -10.50 -27.92 11.66
N GLU A 23 -11.41 -28.42 10.81
CA GLU A 23 -11.39 -28.16 9.36
C GLU A 23 -11.67 -26.69 9.06
N LEU A 24 -12.62 -26.08 9.79
CA LEU A 24 -12.93 -24.65 9.66
C LEU A 24 -11.79 -23.78 10.20
N VAL A 25 -11.22 -24.14 11.36
CA VAL A 25 -10.05 -23.45 11.93
C VAL A 25 -8.90 -23.45 10.93
N GLN A 26 -8.60 -24.60 10.31
CA GLN A 26 -7.52 -24.70 9.33
C GLN A 26 -7.76 -23.78 8.12
N GLN A 27 -8.99 -23.71 7.60
CA GLN A 27 -9.34 -22.78 6.51
C GLN A 27 -9.14 -21.32 6.90
N ILE A 28 -9.53 -20.95 8.12
CA ILE A 28 -9.34 -19.60 8.66
C ILE A 28 -7.85 -19.30 8.81
N GLU A 29 -7.05 -20.22 9.36
CA GLU A 29 -5.61 -20.08 9.51
C GLU A 29 -4.90 -19.89 8.17
N ILE A 30 -5.24 -20.70 7.15
CA ILE A 30 -4.72 -20.54 5.78
C ILE A 30 -5.03 -19.13 5.27
N ARG A 31 -6.27 -18.67 5.49
CA ARG A 31 -6.68 -17.35 5.01
C ARG A 31 -5.99 -16.22 5.75
N LEU A 32 -5.93 -16.26 7.08
CA LEU A 32 -5.22 -15.28 7.90
C LEU A 32 -3.73 -15.23 7.55
N LYS A 33 -3.11 -16.38 7.30
CA LYS A 33 -1.71 -16.46 6.84
C LYS A 33 -1.55 -15.86 5.45
N THR A 34 -2.50 -16.10 4.54
CA THR A 34 -2.51 -15.45 3.21
C THR A 34 -2.68 -13.93 3.31
N LEU A 35 -3.45 -13.45 4.29
CA LEU A 35 -3.58 -12.02 4.60
C LEU A 35 -2.35 -11.47 5.33
N GLY A 36 -1.39 -12.32 5.72
CA GLY A 36 -0.21 -11.91 6.48
C GLY A 36 -0.47 -11.63 7.97
N LEU A 37 -1.63 -12.02 8.48
CA LEU A 37 -2.04 -11.78 9.87
C LEU A 37 -1.63 -12.91 10.82
N LEU A 38 -1.23 -14.06 10.28
CA LEU A 38 -0.84 -15.23 11.06
C LEU A 38 0.57 -15.71 10.67
N ASP A 39 1.52 -15.55 11.60
CA ASP A 39 2.89 -16.05 11.46
C ASP A 39 3.08 -17.32 12.29
N THR A 40 2.96 -18.47 11.62
CA THR A 40 3.14 -19.80 12.21
C THR A 40 3.73 -20.75 11.17
N ALA A 41 4.58 -21.67 11.59
CA ALA A 41 5.11 -22.73 10.70
C ALA A 41 4.02 -23.74 10.31
N GLU A 42 3.05 -23.99 11.18
CA GLU A 42 2.05 -25.05 11.04
C GLU A 42 0.64 -24.47 10.96
N VAL A 43 -0.15 -24.96 10.00
CA VAL A 43 -1.58 -24.68 9.83
C VAL A 43 -2.31 -26.02 9.90
N ASP A 44 -2.65 -26.41 11.12
CA ASP A 44 -3.10 -27.75 11.50
C ASP A 44 -4.56 -27.78 11.99
N GLY A 45 -5.25 -26.63 12.01
CA GLY A 45 -6.62 -26.55 12.50
C GLY A 45 -6.74 -26.60 14.02
N VAL A 46 -5.62 -26.40 14.74
CA VAL A 46 -5.62 -26.35 16.20
C VAL A 46 -5.74 -24.89 16.65
N TRP A 47 -6.79 -24.58 17.40
CA TRP A 47 -6.98 -23.24 17.93
C TRP A 47 -5.88 -22.86 18.94
N ARG A 48 -4.99 -21.94 18.55
CA ARG A 48 -3.88 -21.43 19.37
C ARG A 48 -4.06 -19.95 19.68
N ASN A 49 -3.28 -19.44 20.64
CA ASN A 49 -3.24 -18.01 20.96
C ASN A 49 -2.83 -17.16 19.74
N SER A 50 -1.99 -17.70 18.85
CA SER A 50 -1.62 -17.06 17.57
C SER A 50 -2.82 -16.92 16.64
N THR A 51 -3.60 -18.01 16.46
CA THR A 51 -4.83 -18.02 15.67
C THR A 51 -5.85 -17.03 16.22
N GLU A 52 -6.03 -17.00 17.56
CA GLU A 52 -6.92 -16.05 18.22
C GLU A 52 -6.48 -14.59 18.00
N SER A 53 -5.19 -14.31 18.19
CA SER A 53 -4.64 -12.96 18.00
C SER A 53 -4.77 -12.48 16.56
N ALA A 54 -4.45 -13.35 15.59
CA ALA A 54 -4.61 -13.08 14.17
C ALA A 54 -6.08 -12.82 13.79
N LEU A 55 -7.02 -13.57 14.38
CA LEU A 55 -8.44 -13.36 14.13
C LEU A 55 -8.99 -12.07 14.76
N VAL A 56 -8.49 -11.69 15.95
CA VAL A 56 -8.77 -10.38 16.56
C VAL A 56 -8.33 -9.26 15.63
N GLU A 57 -7.11 -9.35 15.11
CA GLU A 57 -6.57 -8.33 14.22
C GLU A 57 -7.33 -8.25 12.90
N PHE A 58 -7.67 -9.40 12.31
CA PHE A 58 -8.55 -9.46 11.15
C PHE A 58 -9.89 -8.78 11.42
N CYS A 59 -10.54 -9.08 12.55
CA CYS A 59 -11.84 -8.47 12.87
C CYS A 59 -11.71 -6.95 13.05
N ARG A 60 -10.63 -6.48 13.66
CA ARG A 60 -10.33 -5.05 13.80
C ARG A 60 -10.22 -4.38 12.42
N LEU A 61 -9.39 -4.92 11.54
CA LEU A 61 -9.16 -4.39 10.19
C LEU A 61 -10.40 -4.47 9.29
N ALA A 62 -11.22 -5.51 9.47
CA ALA A 62 -12.44 -5.70 8.71
C ALA A 62 -13.65 -4.92 9.30
N PHE A 63 -13.44 -4.13 10.35
CA PHE A 63 -14.48 -3.40 11.09
C PHE A 63 -15.61 -4.32 11.60
N LEU A 64 -15.20 -5.42 12.22
CA LEU A 64 -16.04 -6.50 12.73
C LEU A 64 -15.94 -6.58 14.25
N ASN A 65 -17.08 -6.75 14.92
CA ASN A 65 -17.15 -6.90 16.38
C ASN A 65 -17.29 -8.37 16.82
N ASN A 66 -17.05 -9.33 15.91
CA ASN A 66 -17.26 -10.76 16.13
C ASN A 66 -16.49 -11.31 17.35
N MET A 67 -15.30 -10.78 17.63
CA MET A 67 -14.54 -11.18 18.83
C MET A 67 -15.14 -10.69 20.15
N ASN A 68 -16.00 -9.66 20.11
CA ASN A 68 -16.77 -9.21 21.27
C ASN A 68 -18.09 -9.97 21.37
N THR A 69 -18.80 -10.13 20.25
CA THR A 69 -20.11 -10.80 20.21
C THR A 69 -20.01 -12.31 20.32
N LYS A 70 -18.83 -12.90 20.02
CA LYS A 70 -18.55 -14.34 20.00
C LYS A 70 -19.42 -15.10 19.00
N VAL A 71 -19.86 -14.43 17.95
CA VAL A 71 -20.75 -14.96 16.90
C VAL A 71 -20.15 -14.67 15.53
N PHE A 72 -20.14 -15.65 14.64
CA PHE A 72 -19.55 -15.60 13.30
C PHE A 72 -20.59 -16.07 12.28
N GLY A 73 -20.87 -15.23 11.29
CA GLY A 73 -21.87 -15.54 10.27
C GLY A 73 -21.48 -14.98 8.90
N ARG A 74 -22.46 -14.88 8.00
CA ARG A 74 -22.24 -14.50 6.59
C ARG A 74 -21.32 -13.29 6.39
N THR A 75 -21.50 -12.20 7.14
CA THR A 75 -20.67 -10.99 7.01
C THR A 75 -19.21 -11.23 7.35
N PHE A 76 -18.94 -12.02 8.39
CA PHE A 76 -17.59 -12.42 8.77
C PHE A 76 -16.95 -13.27 7.67
N ALA A 77 -17.66 -14.32 7.23
CA ALA A 77 -17.15 -15.22 6.19
C ALA A 77 -16.88 -14.45 4.88
N LYS A 78 -17.83 -13.60 4.45
CA LYS A 78 -17.68 -12.73 3.29
C LYS A 78 -16.42 -11.88 3.38
N LYS A 79 -16.25 -11.13 4.48
CA LYS A 79 -15.09 -10.26 4.67
C LYS A 79 -13.79 -11.05 4.70
N LEU A 80 -13.74 -12.20 5.37
CA LEU A 80 -12.53 -13.02 5.43
C LEU A 80 -12.14 -13.58 4.07
N ILE A 81 -13.13 -14.01 3.27
CA ILE A 81 -12.91 -14.51 1.90
C ILE A 81 -12.47 -13.36 0.97
N GLU A 82 -13.13 -12.21 1.03
CA GLU A 82 -12.94 -11.13 0.06
C GLU A 82 -11.83 -10.15 0.43
N MET A 83 -11.33 -10.16 1.67
CA MET A 83 -10.32 -9.19 2.12
C MET A 83 -9.07 -9.26 1.23
N PRO A 84 -8.62 -8.14 0.66
CA PRO A 84 -7.39 -8.14 -0.12
C PRO A 84 -6.21 -8.52 0.79
N VAL A 85 -5.22 -9.19 0.20
CA VAL A 85 -4.00 -9.61 0.88
C VAL A 85 -3.26 -8.36 1.36
N LEU A 86 -3.10 -8.22 2.68
CA LEU A 86 -2.60 -7.00 3.33
C LEU A 86 -1.09 -6.85 3.26
N ILE A 87 -0.38 -7.97 3.08
CA ILE A 87 1.05 -8.01 2.82
C ILE A 87 1.18 -8.51 1.39
N PRO A 88 1.95 -7.85 0.51
CA PRO A 88 2.34 -8.49 -0.75
C PRO A 88 2.84 -9.91 -0.47
N ASN A 89 2.58 -10.85 -1.39
CA ASN A 89 3.09 -12.22 -1.24
C ASN A 89 4.58 -12.14 -0.84
N PRO A 90 5.07 -12.82 0.22
CA PRO A 90 6.48 -12.74 0.62
C PRO A 90 7.46 -13.16 -0.50
N LEU A 91 6.95 -13.83 -1.55
CA LEU A 91 7.66 -14.15 -2.79
C LEU A 91 7.45 -13.12 -3.93
N ALA A 92 6.61 -12.10 -3.76
CA ALA A 92 6.36 -11.04 -4.76
C ALA A 92 7.62 -10.24 -5.08
N GLY A 93 8.50 -10.05 -4.09
CA GLY A 93 9.83 -9.44 -4.24
C GLY A 93 10.89 -10.39 -4.82
N GLN A 94 10.52 -11.61 -5.21
CA GLN A 94 11.43 -12.52 -5.90
C GLN A 94 11.22 -12.45 -7.41
N ALA A 95 12.31 -12.73 -8.13
CA ALA A 95 12.25 -12.91 -9.56
C ALA A 95 11.31 -14.07 -9.90
N ALA A 96 10.51 -13.88 -10.94
CA ALA A 96 9.57 -14.87 -11.44
C ALA A 96 9.88 -15.14 -12.92
N VAL A 97 9.78 -16.39 -13.34
CA VAL A 97 9.88 -16.73 -14.77
C VAL A 97 8.48 -16.67 -15.38
N LEU A 98 8.30 -15.81 -16.38
CA LEU A 98 7.03 -15.63 -17.06
C LEU A 98 7.18 -16.04 -18.53
N ASN A 99 6.98 -17.31 -18.84
CA ASN A 99 7.20 -17.83 -20.20
C ASN A 99 6.02 -17.48 -21.13
N LEU A 100 5.98 -16.23 -21.60
CA LEU A 100 4.97 -15.75 -22.54
C LEU A 100 5.26 -16.22 -23.97
N THR A 101 4.26 -16.81 -24.63
CA THR A 101 4.36 -17.22 -26.04
C THR A 101 3.95 -16.13 -27.03
N GLY A 102 3.20 -15.13 -26.57
CA GLY A 102 2.77 -13.96 -27.33
C GLY A 102 2.53 -12.74 -26.44
N SER A 103 2.22 -11.61 -27.07
CA SER A 103 1.92 -10.37 -26.36
C SER A 103 0.56 -10.43 -25.64
N VAL A 104 0.46 -9.74 -24.49
CA VAL A 104 -0.73 -9.69 -23.64
C VAL A 104 -1.17 -8.25 -23.42
N GLY A 105 -2.48 -7.98 -23.49
CA GLY A 105 -3.06 -6.66 -23.28
C GLY A 105 -3.65 -6.06 -24.55
N ARG A 106 -3.65 -4.73 -24.64
CA ARG A 106 -4.28 -3.99 -25.75
C ARG A 106 -3.67 -4.41 -27.09
N SER A 107 -4.53 -4.88 -28.00
CA SER A 107 -4.12 -5.34 -29.34
C SER A 107 -3.00 -6.40 -29.34
N GLY A 108 -2.84 -7.15 -28.24
CA GLY A 108 -1.90 -8.26 -28.15
C GLY A 108 -2.47 -9.57 -28.71
N ASN A 109 -1.62 -10.60 -28.80
CA ASN A 109 -2.04 -11.95 -29.18
C ASN A 109 -3.08 -12.53 -28.22
N ASN A 110 -2.96 -12.21 -26.92
CA ASN A 110 -3.92 -12.56 -25.88
C ASN A 110 -4.25 -14.05 -25.80
N ASN A 111 -3.24 -14.91 -26.00
CA ASN A 111 -3.36 -16.34 -25.72
C ASN A 111 -3.79 -16.54 -24.26
N SER A 112 -4.86 -17.31 -24.04
CA SER A 112 -5.48 -17.46 -22.71
C SER A 112 -4.49 -17.86 -21.60
N ALA A 113 -3.53 -18.73 -21.91
CA ALA A 113 -2.47 -19.13 -20.97
C ALA A 113 -1.52 -17.98 -20.61
N ASP A 114 -1.08 -17.19 -21.59
CA ASP A 114 -0.21 -16.02 -21.37
C ASP A 114 -0.93 -14.95 -20.55
N VAL A 115 -2.22 -14.72 -20.83
CA VAL A 115 -3.06 -13.78 -20.08
C VAL A 115 -3.19 -14.21 -18.63
N GLN A 116 -3.45 -15.50 -18.39
CA GLN A 116 -3.55 -16.03 -17.03
C GLN A 116 -2.23 -15.89 -16.26
N LEU A 117 -1.08 -16.15 -16.91
CA LEU A 117 0.24 -15.94 -16.31
C LEU A 117 0.46 -14.47 -15.91
N VAL A 118 0.19 -13.52 -16.80
CA VAL A 118 0.32 -12.08 -16.51
C VAL A 118 -0.59 -11.65 -15.37
N LYS A 119 -1.88 -12.04 -15.41
CA LYS A 119 -2.85 -11.63 -14.38
C LYS A 119 -2.56 -12.26 -13.03
N ASN A 120 -2.05 -13.49 -13.00
CA ASN A 120 -1.54 -14.10 -11.77
C ASN A 120 -0.38 -13.31 -11.19
N ARG A 121 0.64 -12.97 -12.00
CA ARG A 121 1.81 -12.22 -11.53
C ARG A 121 1.43 -10.82 -11.03
N LEU A 122 0.62 -10.08 -11.78
CA LEU A 122 0.11 -8.78 -11.34
C LEU A 122 -0.70 -8.89 -10.04
N SER A 123 -1.55 -9.93 -9.91
CA SER A 123 -2.28 -10.18 -8.67
C SER A 123 -1.35 -10.51 -7.49
N ASP A 124 -0.26 -11.24 -7.73
CA ASP A 124 0.77 -11.55 -6.71
C ASP A 124 1.53 -10.29 -6.26
N LEU A 125 1.69 -9.33 -7.16
CA LEU A 125 2.26 -8.00 -6.91
C LEU A 125 1.24 -7.02 -6.29
N GLY A 126 0.06 -7.48 -5.86
CA GLY A 126 -0.92 -6.64 -5.16
C GLY A 126 -2.00 -6.01 -6.05
N PHE A 127 -1.91 -6.11 -7.37
CA PHE A 127 -2.94 -5.64 -8.32
C PHE A 127 -4.13 -6.62 -8.40
N SER A 128 -4.66 -7.00 -7.23
CA SER A 128 -5.55 -8.16 -7.04
C SER A 128 -6.96 -8.04 -7.66
N TRP A 129 -7.38 -6.83 -8.05
CA TRP A 129 -8.71 -6.58 -8.61
C TRP A 129 -8.91 -7.10 -10.03
N ILE A 130 -7.84 -7.45 -10.75
CA ILE A 130 -7.93 -7.91 -12.14
C ILE A 130 -8.44 -9.36 -12.28
N GLY A 131 -8.46 -10.13 -11.20
CA GLY A 131 -8.82 -11.55 -11.21
C GLY A 131 -7.78 -12.44 -11.88
N ARG A 132 -7.94 -13.77 -11.76
CA ARG A 132 -6.96 -14.79 -12.19
C ARG A 132 -7.48 -15.70 -13.30
N ASN A 133 -7.89 -15.10 -14.41
CA ASN A 133 -8.46 -15.80 -15.58
C ASN A 133 -7.63 -15.52 -16.86
N GLY A 134 -7.95 -16.23 -17.94
CA GLY A 134 -7.27 -16.10 -19.24
C GLY A 134 -7.86 -15.06 -20.19
N THR A 135 -8.63 -14.09 -19.69
CA THR A 135 -9.32 -13.09 -20.52
C THR A 135 -8.78 -11.69 -20.25
N VAL A 136 -8.50 -10.96 -21.33
CA VAL A 136 -8.18 -9.52 -21.26
C VAL A 136 -9.48 -8.72 -21.26
N ASP A 137 -9.75 -8.08 -20.14
CA ASP A 137 -10.84 -7.12 -19.96
C ASP A 137 -10.30 -5.69 -19.79
N ASN A 138 -11.19 -4.71 -19.66
CA ASN A 138 -10.81 -3.31 -19.49
C ASN A 138 -9.96 -3.09 -18.22
N GLU A 139 -10.23 -3.83 -17.14
CA GLU A 139 -9.44 -3.73 -15.91
C GLU A 139 -8.03 -4.30 -16.10
N THR A 140 -7.89 -5.37 -16.87
CA THR A 140 -6.59 -5.93 -17.26
C THR A 140 -5.76 -4.88 -18.01
N ILE A 141 -6.37 -4.21 -19.00
CA ILE A 141 -5.68 -3.16 -19.77
C ILE A 141 -5.28 -1.98 -18.88
N ARG A 142 -6.21 -1.46 -18.06
CA ARG A 142 -5.93 -0.34 -17.15
C ARG A 142 -4.82 -0.66 -16.15
N THR A 143 -4.80 -1.87 -15.60
CA THR A 143 -3.74 -2.30 -14.68
C THR A 143 -2.39 -2.42 -15.39
N ILE A 144 -2.35 -2.90 -16.64
CA ILE A 144 -1.12 -2.88 -17.45
C ILE A 144 -0.64 -1.44 -17.67
N GLU A 145 -1.54 -0.51 -17.99
CA GLU A 145 -1.20 0.91 -18.18
C GLU A 145 -0.70 1.55 -16.88
N LEU A 146 -1.31 1.24 -15.74
CA LEU A 146 -0.84 1.66 -14.42
C LEU A 146 0.57 1.14 -14.16
N PHE A 147 0.78 -0.18 -14.28
CA PHE A 147 2.08 -0.81 -14.07
C PHE A 147 3.15 -0.22 -15.01
N GLN A 148 2.83 -0.02 -16.29
CA GLN A 148 3.71 0.61 -17.27
C GLN A 148 4.06 2.06 -16.89
N SER A 149 3.10 2.82 -16.37
CA SER A 149 3.31 4.19 -15.92
C SER A 149 4.24 4.24 -14.70
N ILE A 150 4.06 3.32 -13.74
CA ILE A 150 4.93 3.15 -12.56
C ILE A 150 6.38 2.86 -12.98
N ILE A 151 6.60 1.85 -13.82
CA ILE A 151 7.97 1.47 -14.26
C ILE A 151 8.62 2.46 -15.24
N SER A 152 7.86 3.47 -15.66
CA SER A 152 8.32 4.60 -16.49
C SER A 152 8.53 5.88 -15.66
N GLY A 153 8.31 5.85 -14.34
CA GLY A 153 8.54 7.00 -13.45
C GLY A 153 7.53 8.13 -13.62
N ARG A 154 6.34 7.81 -14.13
CA ARG A 154 5.23 8.75 -14.30
C ARG A 154 4.39 8.78 -13.02
N THR A 155 4.01 9.98 -12.59
CA THR A 155 3.09 10.21 -11.44
C THR A 155 1.62 10.25 -11.86
N ILE A 156 1.36 10.11 -13.16
CA ILE A 156 0.06 10.12 -13.84
C ILE A 156 0.01 8.91 -14.77
N VAL A 157 -1.13 8.23 -14.86
CA VAL A 157 -1.36 7.14 -15.81
C VAL A 157 -1.54 7.71 -17.21
N GLY A 158 -0.65 7.35 -18.13
CA GLY A 158 -0.77 7.76 -19.52
C GLY A 158 0.52 7.63 -20.30
N GLY A 159 0.47 7.90 -21.61
CA GLY A 159 1.63 7.80 -22.51
C GLY A 159 2.24 6.40 -22.58
N VAL A 160 1.40 5.38 -22.38
CA VAL A 160 1.72 3.95 -22.40
C VAL A 160 0.66 3.24 -23.25
N ASP A 161 0.98 2.06 -23.77
CA ASP A 161 0.16 1.37 -24.78
C ASP A 161 -0.80 0.32 -24.22
N GLY A 162 -0.61 -0.12 -22.97
CA GLY A 162 -1.40 -1.18 -22.36
C GLY A 162 -1.10 -2.57 -22.91
N ARG A 163 0.06 -2.78 -23.58
CA ARG A 163 0.48 -4.07 -24.14
C ARG A 163 1.82 -4.53 -23.56
N ILE A 164 1.87 -5.79 -23.13
CA ILE A 164 3.07 -6.47 -22.68
C ILE A 164 3.62 -7.27 -23.85
N ASP A 165 4.77 -6.83 -24.37
CA ASP A 165 5.49 -7.56 -25.41
C ASP A 165 6.47 -8.58 -24.79
N VAL A 166 6.63 -9.74 -25.46
CA VAL A 166 7.60 -10.77 -25.06
C VAL A 166 9.00 -10.15 -25.05
N ASN A 167 9.78 -10.40 -23.99
CA ASN A 167 11.05 -9.75 -23.68
C ASN A 167 11.06 -8.21 -23.62
N GLY A 168 9.91 -7.55 -23.68
CA GLY A 168 9.80 -6.09 -23.54
C GLY A 168 10.00 -5.63 -22.09
N ARG A 169 10.15 -4.31 -21.89
CA ARG A 169 10.42 -3.70 -20.56
C ARG A 169 9.40 -4.11 -19.50
N THR A 170 8.11 -4.09 -19.82
CA THR A 170 7.05 -4.48 -18.88
C THR A 170 7.17 -5.95 -18.48
N HIS A 171 7.46 -6.81 -19.44
CA HIS A 171 7.67 -8.23 -19.19
C HIS A 171 8.92 -8.47 -18.34
N GLN A 172 10.02 -7.75 -18.58
CA GLN A 172 11.23 -7.82 -17.74
C GLN A 172 10.94 -7.38 -16.30
N PHE A 173 10.19 -6.29 -16.10
CA PHE A 173 9.82 -5.85 -14.76
C PHE A 173 8.92 -6.86 -14.05
N LEU A 174 7.92 -7.43 -14.75
CA LEU A 174 7.08 -8.47 -14.17
C LEU A 174 7.90 -9.68 -13.69
N GLN A 175 9.03 -9.97 -14.34
CA GLN A 175 9.93 -11.06 -13.95
C GLN A 175 10.96 -10.65 -12.88
N SER A 176 11.19 -9.35 -12.66
CA SER A 176 12.20 -8.87 -11.71
C SER A 176 11.70 -8.99 -10.26
N GLY A 177 12.63 -9.16 -9.32
CA GLY A 177 12.36 -9.01 -7.88
C GLY A 177 12.11 -7.54 -7.48
N ASN A 178 12.55 -6.60 -8.33
CA ASN A 178 12.29 -5.18 -8.17
C ASN A 178 10.94 -4.74 -8.77
N ALA A 179 10.04 -5.67 -9.14
CA ALA A 179 8.72 -5.30 -9.63
C ALA A 179 7.96 -4.45 -8.58
N PRO A 180 7.26 -3.38 -8.97
CA PRO A 180 6.48 -2.60 -8.00
C PRO A 180 5.37 -3.46 -7.44
N GLN A 181 5.28 -3.49 -6.11
CA GLN A 181 4.17 -4.12 -5.40
C GLN A 181 3.18 -3.03 -4.99
N TRP A 182 1.90 -3.24 -5.25
CA TRP A 182 0.83 -2.31 -4.92
C TRP A 182 0.22 -2.66 -3.57
N GLN A 183 0.25 -1.70 -2.64
CA GLN A 183 -0.22 -1.91 -1.27
C GLN A 183 -0.75 -0.63 -0.63
N GLU A 184 -1.57 -0.79 0.40
CA GLU A 184 -1.95 0.29 1.31
C GLU A 184 -0.74 0.69 2.18
N MET A 185 -0.61 1.97 2.50
CA MET A 185 0.36 2.47 3.46
C MET A 185 0.04 1.88 4.84
N PRO A 186 0.97 1.17 5.50
CA PRO A 186 0.75 0.66 6.85
C PRO A 186 0.40 1.80 7.82
N SER A 187 -0.43 1.51 8.83
CA SER A 187 -0.89 2.52 9.80
C SER A 187 0.24 3.31 10.46
N GLY A 188 1.43 2.71 10.60
CA GLY A 188 2.56 3.28 11.32
C GLY A 188 2.31 3.35 12.84
N SER A 189 3.28 3.90 13.56
CA SER A 189 3.22 4.02 15.01
C SER A 189 4.21 5.05 15.54
N SER A 190 4.05 5.41 16.82
CA SER A 190 4.97 6.31 17.50
C SER A 190 6.41 5.78 17.58
N THR A 191 6.59 4.46 17.59
CA THR A 191 7.88 3.77 17.60
C THR A 191 8.49 3.59 16.21
N GLU A 192 7.70 3.81 15.16
CA GLU A 192 8.18 3.77 13.77
C GLU A 192 8.44 5.19 13.21
N GLY A 193 8.02 6.23 13.92
CA GLY A 193 8.30 7.63 13.58
C GLY A 193 7.38 8.21 12.50
N PHE A 194 6.39 7.45 12.03
CA PHE A 194 5.39 7.90 11.07
C PHE A 194 3.99 7.37 11.42
N ILE A 195 2.95 7.96 10.82
CA ILE A 195 1.56 7.52 10.90
C ILE A 195 0.86 7.74 9.56
N ASN A 196 0.00 6.81 9.17
CA ASN A 196 -0.90 6.98 8.03
C ASN A 196 -2.15 7.76 8.47
N HIS A 197 -2.25 9.03 8.08
CA HIS A 197 -3.38 9.88 8.48
C HIS A 197 -4.68 9.53 7.75
N ASP A 198 -4.62 9.14 6.48
CA ASP A 198 -5.80 8.82 5.67
C ASP A 198 -6.57 7.64 6.26
N ASN A 199 -5.85 6.63 6.76
CA ASN A 199 -6.41 5.51 7.51
C ASN A 199 -7.17 5.97 8.78
N GLN A 200 -6.77 7.07 9.42
CA GLN A 200 -7.48 7.64 10.58
C GLN A 200 -8.74 8.42 10.19
N GLN A 201 -8.77 8.98 8.98
CA GLN A 201 -9.91 9.74 8.45
C GLN A 201 -10.94 8.85 7.76
N GLY A 202 -10.56 7.61 7.39
CA GLY A 202 -11.35 6.73 6.54
C GLY A 202 -11.34 7.16 5.07
N ASP A 203 -10.31 7.91 4.65
CA ASP A 203 -10.02 8.14 3.24
C ASP A 203 -9.27 6.91 2.67
N THR A 204 -9.36 6.71 1.35
CA THR A 204 -8.79 5.58 0.62
C THR A 204 -7.66 5.99 -0.33
N HIS A 205 -7.12 7.20 -0.14
CA HIS A 205 -6.00 7.77 -0.91
C HIS A 205 -4.62 7.33 -0.39
N ASP A 206 -4.51 6.19 0.28
CA ASP A 206 -3.29 5.74 0.93
C ASP A 206 -2.62 4.52 0.27
N PHE A 207 -2.93 4.27 -1.00
CA PHE A 207 -2.31 3.19 -1.77
C PHE A 207 -1.11 3.66 -2.56
N GLY A 208 -0.11 2.81 -2.68
CA GLY A 208 1.01 3.07 -3.58
C GLY A 208 1.94 1.90 -3.76
N THR A 209 3.10 2.20 -4.33
CA THR A 209 4.15 1.20 -4.51
C THR A 209 4.81 0.88 -3.16
N ASN A 210 5.27 -0.35 -2.97
CA ASN A 210 6.14 -0.71 -1.84
C ASN A 210 7.37 0.19 -1.78
N TRP A 211 7.85 0.70 -2.92
CA TRP A 211 8.96 1.64 -2.97
C TRP A 211 8.68 2.94 -2.20
N MET A 212 7.48 3.50 -2.35
CA MET A 212 7.07 4.68 -1.58
C MET A 212 6.85 4.33 -0.10
N VAL A 213 6.23 3.18 0.19
CA VAL A 213 6.01 2.74 1.58
C VAL A 213 7.34 2.57 2.33
N GLU A 214 8.28 1.84 1.75
CA GLU A 214 9.62 1.62 2.33
C GLU A 214 10.39 2.94 2.48
N THR A 215 10.21 3.89 1.56
CA THR A 215 10.77 5.24 1.67
C THR A 215 10.28 5.96 2.93
N ILE A 216 8.96 5.94 3.20
CA ILE A 216 8.39 6.58 4.38
C ILE A 216 8.77 5.85 5.67
N GLN A 217 8.71 4.51 5.68
CA GLN A 217 9.09 3.72 6.85
C GLN A 217 10.53 3.98 7.27
N GLU A 218 11.45 4.01 6.32
CA GLU A 218 12.86 4.24 6.61
C GLU A 218 13.14 5.71 6.99
N ALA A 219 12.43 6.66 6.37
CA ALA A 219 12.46 8.06 6.80
C ALA A 219 11.93 8.23 8.24
N GLY A 220 10.87 7.50 8.62
CA GLY A 220 10.31 7.48 9.98
C GLY A 220 11.33 7.04 11.02
N LYS A 221 12.05 5.94 10.76
CA LYS A 221 13.14 5.45 11.64
C LYS A 221 14.25 6.47 11.80
N LEU A 222 14.68 7.10 10.70
CA LEU A 222 15.72 8.12 10.73
C LEU A 222 15.25 9.36 11.50
N TYR A 223 14.02 9.81 11.28
CA TYR A 223 13.44 10.96 11.98
C TYR A 223 13.30 10.70 13.49
N LEU A 224 12.86 9.50 13.87
CA LEU A 224 12.82 9.07 15.26
C LEU A 224 14.20 9.15 15.90
N THR A 225 15.19 8.54 15.26
CA THR A 225 16.56 8.44 15.77
C THR A 225 17.25 9.80 15.88
N ASN A 226 17.14 10.61 14.83
CA ASN A 226 17.94 11.82 14.67
C ASN A 226 17.28 13.08 15.25
N PHE A 227 15.97 13.05 15.54
CA PHE A 227 15.26 14.24 15.98
C PHE A 227 14.25 13.94 17.10
N ARG A 228 13.32 13.02 16.89
CA ARG A 228 12.18 12.86 17.81
C ARG A 228 12.56 12.30 19.17
N ASN A 229 13.60 11.46 19.26
CA ASN A 229 14.10 10.95 20.54
C ASN A 229 14.61 12.08 21.48
N SER A 230 15.16 13.16 20.92
CA SER A 230 15.54 14.36 21.69
C SER A 230 14.43 15.41 21.78
N HIS A 231 13.35 15.25 21.00
CA HIS A 231 12.18 16.13 20.95
C HIS A 231 10.89 15.30 21.07
N PRO A 232 10.61 14.67 22.22
CA PRO A 232 9.53 13.68 22.36
C PRO A 232 8.13 14.23 22.07
N ASN A 233 7.95 15.55 22.16
CA ASN A 233 6.70 16.25 21.85
C ASN A 233 6.56 16.62 20.37
N ALA A 234 7.59 16.40 19.54
CA ALA A 234 7.48 16.66 18.11
C ALA A 234 6.52 15.66 17.44
N ALA A 235 5.77 16.17 16.46
CA ALA A 235 4.83 15.36 15.68
C ALA A 235 5.56 14.22 14.94
N LEU A 236 4.83 13.15 14.64
CA LEU A 236 5.28 12.09 13.73
C LEU A 236 5.25 12.59 12.28
N ILE A 237 5.96 11.89 11.38
CA ILE A 237 5.71 12.05 9.94
C ILE A 237 4.28 11.56 9.67
N ALA A 238 3.37 12.46 9.34
CA ALA A 238 2.00 12.10 9.02
C ALA A 238 1.81 12.11 7.50
N THR A 239 1.66 10.91 6.90
CA THR A 239 1.32 10.80 5.49
C THR A 239 -0.13 11.19 5.28
N ASN A 240 -0.40 11.88 4.18
CA ASN A 240 -1.72 12.13 3.63
C ASN A 240 -1.78 11.39 2.28
N ASN A 241 -2.46 11.97 1.29
CA ASN A 241 -2.61 11.41 -0.04
C ASN A 241 -1.34 10.80 -0.64
N LEU A 242 -1.44 9.51 -0.92
CA LEU A 242 -0.80 8.78 -2.01
C LEU A 242 -1.85 8.60 -3.12
N SER A 243 -1.99 7.40 -3.69
CA SER A 243 -2.99 7.06 -4.69
C SER A 243 -4.24 6.43 -4.11
N ILE A 244 -5.34 6.48 -4.87
CA ILE A 244 -6.51 5.63 -4.63
C ILE A 244 -6.19 4.14 -4.86
N ALA A 245 -7.00 3.26 -4.28
CA ALA A 245 -6.81 1.80 -4.26
C ALA A 245 -6.50 1.11 -5.61
N ARG A 246 -6.89 1.70 -6.74
CA ARG A 246 -6.67 1.13 -8.08
C ARG A 246 -5.82 1.99 -9.01
N GLY A 247 -5.13 2.99 -8.46
CA GLY A 247 -4.42 3.98 -9.27
C GLY A 247 -5.36 4.84 -10.12
N GLY A 248 -4.75 5.65 -10.98
CA GLY A 248 -5.45 6.49 -11.96
C GLY A 248 -5.97 7.82 -11.40
N ASN A 249 -6.63 8.57 -12.27
CA ASN A 249 -7.05 9.95 -12.03
C ASN A 249 -7.85 10.14 -10.74
N THR A 250 -7.36 11.05 -9.90
CA THR A 250 -8.08 11.57 -8.74
C THR A 250 -8.49 13.01 -9.03
N SER A 251 -9.78 13.33 -8.92
CA SER A 251 -10.31 14.66 -9.28
C SER A 251 -9.74 15.81 -8.43
N ILE A 252 -9.10 15.48 -7.31
CA ILE A 252 -8.59 16.43 -6.34
C ILE A 252 -7.08 16.71 -6.49
N HIS A 253 -6.32 15.87 -7.22
CA HIS A 253 -4.88 16.05 -7.42
C HIS A 253 -4.44 15.69 -8.85
N GLN A 254 -3.58 16.54 -9.45
CA GLN A 254 -3.06 16.29 -10.80
C GLN A 254 -1.97 15.21 -10.85
N THR A 255 -1.38 14.85 -9.71
CA THR A 255 -0.40 13.77 -9.54
C THR A 255 -1.03 12.64 -8.71
N HIS A 256 -0.23 11.73 -8.14
CA HIS A 256 -0.71 10.67 -7.25
C HIS A 256 -1.50 9.53 -7.90
N GLU A 257 -1.41 9.31 -9.21
CA GLU A 257 -2.15 8.22 -9.84
C GLU A 257 -1.42 6.86 -9.79
N THR A 258 -0.12 6.88 -9.49
CA THR A 258 0.77 5.71 -9.70
C THR A 258 1.48 5.25 -8.42
N GLY A 259 1.15 5.82 -7.26
CA GLY A 259 1.78 5.39 -6.00
C GLY A 259 3.29 5.67 -5.91
N LEU A 260 3.79 6.60 -6.73
CA LEU A 260 5.15 7.14 -6.67
C LEU A 260 5.21 8.50 -5.97
N SER A 261 4.06 9.01 -5.55
CA SER A 261 3.88 10.29 -4.89
C SER A 261 3.29 10.09 -3.49
N CYS A 262 3.65 10.96 -2.55
CA CYS A 262 3.12 10.95 -1.18
C CYS A 262 3.17 12.37 -0.59
N ASP A 263 2.07 12.81 0.00
CA ASP A 263 1.99 14.08 0.72
C ASP A 263 2.27 13.90 2.21
N ILE A 264 3.00 14.85 2.80
CA ILE A 264 3.27 14.90 4.25
C ILE A 264 2.64 16.14 4.85
N LEU A 265 1.82 15.97 5.87
CA LEU A 265 1.20 17.07 6.60
C LEU A 265 2.24 17.84 7.43
N LEU A 266 2.00 19.14 7.58
CA LEU A 266 2.89 20.00 8.35
C LEU A 266 2.83 19.64 9.84
N PRO A 267 3.98 19.45 10.50
CA PRO A 267 4.04 19.26 11.95
C PRO A 267 3.71 20.55 12.69
N ARG A 268 3.07 20.41 13.84
CA ARG A 268 2.74 21.50 14.76
C ARG A 268 3.54 21.38 16.05
N ARG A 269 3.81 22.52 16.66
CA ARG A 269 4.58 22.64 17.93
C ARG A 269 3.89 22.00 19.13
N ASP A 270 2.58 21.72 19.01
CA ASP A 270 1.78 21.01 20.01
C ASP A 270 1.87 19.47 19.86
N GLY A 271 2.70 18.98 18.94
CA GLY A 271 2.89 17.55 18.67
C GLY A 271 1.85 16.93 17.75
N THR A 272 0.92 17.73 17.23
CA THR A 272 -0.06 17.32 16.21
C THR A 272 0.40 17.72 14.81
N PHE A 273 -0.45 17.55 13.80
CA PHE A 273 -0.11 17.81 12.40
C PHE A 273 -1.32 18.29 11.60
N GLY A 274 -1.07 18.94 10.46
CA GLY A 274 -2.09 19.35 9.49
C GLY A 274 -2.96 20.53 9.92
N ARG A 275 -3.90 20.91 9.03
CA ARG A 275 -4.83 22.05 9.19
C ARG A 275 -4.14 23.39 9.46
N ILE A 276 -2.94 23.56 8.92
CA ILE A 276 -2.09 24.75 9.03
C ILE A 276 -1.33 24.95 7.72
N THR A 277 -0.71 26.11 7.58
CA THR A 277 0.27 26.44 6.55
C THR A 277 1.64 26.72 7.19
N PHE A 278 2.70 26.74 6.39
CA PHE A 278 4.05 27.06 6.88
C PHE A 278 4.18 28.49 7.45
N ARG A 279 3.16 29.33 7.24
CA ARG A 279 3.08 30.72 7.71
C ARG A 279 2.51 30.83 9.12
N ASP A 280 1.85 29.79 9.61
CA ASP A 280 1.19 29.81 10.92
C ASP A 280 2.20 29.74 12.07
N GLY A 281 1.95 30.47 13.16
CA GLY A 281 2.85 30.49 14.32
C GLY A 281 2.96 29.16 15.08
N VAL A 282 2.02 28.25 14.84
CA VAL A 282 2.01 26.89 15.42
C VAL A 282 2.79 25.87 14.59
N TYR A 283 3.21 26.21 13.36
CA TYR A 283 4.01 25.35 12.50
C TYR A 283 5.39 25.08 13.13
N ASP A 284 5.77 23.80 13.19
CA ASP A 284 7.06 23.35 13.68
C ASP A 284 8.05 23.16 12.53
N ARG A 285 8.71 24.25 12.14
CA ARG A 285 9.70 24.24 11.05
C ARG A 285 10.89 23.33 11.34
N ASP A 286 11.33 23.23 12.60
CA ASP A 286 12.50 22.42 12.95
C ASP A 286 12.17 20.92 12.80
N ALA A 287 10.98 20.51 13.24
CA ALA A 287 10.47 19.17 12.96
C ALA A 287 10.34 18.92 11.46
N MET A 288 9.74 19.85 10.70
CA MET A 288 9.57 19.68 9.25
C MET A 288 10.90 19.56 8.52
N GLU A 289 11.90 20.36 8.90
CA GLU A 289 13.26 20.25 8.38
C GLU A 289 13.86 18.86 8.65
N ALA A 290 13.72 18.36 9.88
CA ALA A 290 14.22 17.04 10.25
C ALA A 290 13.50 15.91 9.50
N MET A 291 12.19 16.02 9.27
CA MET A 291 11.42 15.10 8.44
C MET A 291 11.95 15.09 7.00
N LEU A 292 12.10 16.26 6.36
CA LEU A 292 12.60 16.37 4.98
C LEU A 292 14.03 15.85 4.83
N ARG A 293 14.90 16.08 5.82
CA ARG A 293 16.25 15.50 5.86
C ARG A 293 16.20 13.97 5.95
N SER A 294 15.32 13.44 6.78
CA SER A 294 15.15 11.99 6.93
C SER A 294 14.64 11.34 5.65
N ILE A 295 13.66 11.97 4.97
CA ILE A 295 13.15 11.54 3.66
C ILE A 295 14.27 11.52 2.61
N ARG A 296 15.15 12.53 2.57
CA ARG A 296 16.28 12.54 1.64
C ARG A 296 17.35 11.50 1.96
N ASN A 297 17.48 11.09 3.22
CA ASN A 297 18.57 10.24 3.71
C ASN A 297 18.20 8.75 3.87
N GLN A 298 16.93 8.38 3.72
CA GLN A 298 16.38 7.03 3.96
C GLN A 298 17.03 5.89 3.15
N GLY A 299 17.69 6.17 2.03
CA GLY A 299 18.59 5.22 1.37
C GLY A 299 17.95 4.03 0.64
N LYS A 300 16.64 3.79 0.75
CA LYS A 300 15.92 2.73 -0.01
C LYS A 300 15.72 3.12 -1.47
N TYR A 301 15.21 4.32 -1.71
CA TYR A 301 14.86 4.80 -3.04
C TYR A 301 15.26 6.26 -3.21
N ARG A 302 15.66 6.62 -4.42
CA ARG A 302 16.09 7.99 -4.70
C ARG A 302 14.88 8.92 -4.74
N ILE A 303 14.96 10.02 -4.00
CA ILE A 303 13.97 11.10 -4.07
C ILE A 303 14.17 11.85 -5.39
N LYS A 304 13.12 11.88 -6.21
CA LYS A 304 13.08 12.64 -7.48
C LYS A 304 12.92 14.13 -7.20
N GLN A 305 11.94 14.48 -6.37
CA GLN A 305 11.65 15.86 -6.00
C GLN A 305 10.82 15.93 -4.72
N ILE A 306 10.88 17.10 -4.07
CA ILE A 306 10.01 17.45 -2.95
C ILE A 306 9.49 18.85 -3.22
N PHE A 307 8.18 19.06 -3.26
CA PHE A 307 7.56 20.38 -3.38
C PHE A 307 7.03 20.84 -2.03
N PHE A 308 7.48 22.01 -1.58
CA PHE A 308 6.99 22.66 -0.37
C PHE A 308 7.42 24.13 -0.36
N ASN A 309 6.49 25.01 -0.01
CA ASN A 309 6.66 26.45 -0.23
C ASN A 309 7.41 27.19 0.89
N ASP A 310 7.82 26.54 1.98
CA ASP A 310 8.64 27.16 3.03
C ASP A 310 10.03 27.56 2.49
N PHE A 311 10.18 28.85 2.18
CA PHE A 311 11.40 29.39 1.59
C PHE A 311 12.66 29.12 2.44
N SER A 312 12.50 29.00 3.76
CA SER A 312 13.62 28.69 4.65
C SER A 312 14.19 27.29 4.38
N LEU A 313 13.33 26.33 4.01
CA LEU A 313 13.72 24.97 3.68
C LEU A 313 14.15 24.83 2.21
N VAL A 314 13.58 25.64 1.33
CA VAL A 314 14.00 25.75 -0.08
C VAL A 314 15.45 26.23 -0.18
N VAL A 315 15.83 27.28 0.55
CA VAL A 315 17.22 27.78 0.57
C VAL A 315 18.21 26.74 1.11
N LYS A 316 17.75 25.79 1.93
CA LYS A 316 18.54 24.66 2.42
C LYS A 316 18.63 23.50 1.42
N GLY A 317 18.02 23.62 0.25
CA GLY A 317 17.99 22.58 -0.79
C GLY A 317 17.13 21.37 -0.43
N LEU A 318 16.24 21.48 0.57
CA LEU A 318 15.43 20.35 1.03
C LEU A 318 14.17 20.15 0.19
N CYS A 319 13.62 21.22 -0.39
CA CYS A 319 12.43 21.19 -1.23
C CYS A 319 12.51 22.27 -2.31
N GLN A 320 11.55 22.26 -3.22
CA GLN A 320 11.39 23.24 -4.29
C GLN A 320 10.05 23.96 -4.08
N ASN A 321 10.03 25.26 -4.36
CA ASN A 321 8.81 26.04 -4.40
C ASN A 321 8.31 26.10 -5.85
N LEU A 322 7.04 25.77 -6.08
CA LEU A 322 6.44 25.74 -7.42
C LEU A 322 5.75 27.04 -7.83
N ASN A 323 5.64 28.03 -6.93
CA ASN A 323 4.85 29.25 -7.12
C ASN A 323 3.42 28.96 -7.61
N ASP A 324 2.84 27.89 -7.09
CA ASP A 324 1.57 27.27 -7.50
C ASP A 324 0.32 27.96 -6.95
N GLY A 325 0.44 29.19 -6.43
CA GLY A 325 -0.66 29.89 -5.78
C GLY A 325 -0.97 29.41 -4.36
N GLY A 326 -0.05 28.68 -3.71
CA GLY A 326 -0.17 28.26 -2.31
C GLY A 326 -0.68 26.83 -2.13
N VAL A 327 -0.66 26.00 -3.18
CA VAL A 327 -1.09 24.60 -3.11
C VAL A 327 -0.20 23.83 -2.13
N HIS A 328 1.13 23.98 -2.22
CA HIS A 328 2.07 23.35 -1.31
C HIS A 328 2.42 24.24 -0.08
N ASP A 329 1.46 25.05 0.41
CA ASP A 329 1.63 25.80 1.66
C ASP A 329 1.32 24.95 2.90
N ASN A 330 0.51 23.90 2.75
CA ASN A 330 -0.06 23.10 3.84
C ASN A 330 0.33 21.60 3.84
N HIS A 331 1.20 21.19 2.90
CA HIS A 331 1.80 19.86 2.85
C HIS A 331 3.13 19.91 2.07
N ALA A 332 3.99 18.91 2.26
CA ALA A 332 5.09 18.65 1.33
C ALA A 332 4.77 17.45 0.44
N HIS A 333 4.88 17.64 -0.87
CA HIS A 333 4.67 16.59 -1.87
C HIS A 333 6.00 15.91 -2.21
N ILE A 334 6.07 14.60 -2.14
CA ILE A 334 7.28 13.81 -2.38
C ILE A 334 7.07 12.92 -3.59
N ASP A 335 8.00 12.95 -4.54
CA ASP A 335 8.10 11.95 -5.60
C ASP A 335 9.39 11.14 -5.48
N ILE A 336 9.31 9.84 -5.74
CA ILE A 336 10.47 8.97 -5.87
C ILE A 336 10.81 8.67 -7.34
N GLU A 337 12.06 8.31 -7.60
CA GLU A 337 12.48 7.72 -8.87
C GLU A 337 12.09 6.24 -8.93
N THR A 338 11.77 5.75 -10.13
CA THR A 338 11.60 4.31 -10.38
C THR A 338 12.95 3.61 -10.20
N PRO A 339 13.01 2.49 -9.45
CA PRO A 339 14.17 1.62 -9.41
C PRO A 339 14.58 1.14 -10.79
N GLN A 340 15.87 0.91 -10.99
CA GLN A 340 16.34 0.25 -12.20
C GLN A 340 16.01 -1.25 -12.13
N LEU A 341 15.87 -1.86 -13.31
CA LEU A 341 15.53 -3.28 -13.50
C LEU A 341 16.47 -4.22 -12.74
#